data_AF-A0A368VSR6-F1
#
_entry.id   AF-A0A368VSR6-F1
#
_cell.length_a   1.000
_cell.length_b   1.000
_cell.length_c   1.000
_cell.angle_alpha   90.00
_cell.angle_beta   90.00
_cell.angle_gamma   90.00
#
_symmetry.space_group_name_H-M   'P 1'
#
loop_
_entity.id
_entity.type
_entity.pdbx_description
1 polymer ?
#
loop_
_entity_poly.entity_id
_entity_poly.type
_entity_poly.pdbx_seq_one_letter_code
_entity_poly.pdbx_strand_id
1 'polypeptide(L)'
;MQNNKDIQIRDPFIFTNKRDGKYYMYGSTDKNIWSEGTGFDVYVGEDLNHWEGPYTVFKPNEDFYSEQQFWAPEVHEYNGNYYMFATFFRKDNNHRGTAILRSDRLLGPFEPHSEGPVTPAEWHSLDGTFYRDEDGQPWMVFCHEWMQVGDGEICAMRLSEDLKEAVGKPIVLFRASEAPWPTPLELPPNFPNPELKSRENFITDGTFMYKASNGELLMLWASFVNNVYAQGISRSTSGVITGPWVHDAAPIYNNDGGHAMIFRTFEENLMLTLHSPNITPEERPIIIPMVEEDGNITLEQVSAVVRQDDERDESEELTMTFDENSRLGDLLTNEAAAAVLEKHLPGISMNPTANMGKAFTLKQLVRIPQANLTDEKIMEIAADLAGIER
;
A
#
# COMPACT_ATOMS: atom_id res chain seq x y z
N MET A 1 -20.41 3.19 -15.73
CA MET A 1 -19.14 3.70 -15.17
C MET A 1 -19.23 3.67 -13.67
N GLN A 2 -18.18 3.20 -13.00
CA GLN A 2 -18.01 3.20 -11.55
C GLN A 2 -17.08 4.36 -11.19
N ASN A 3 -17.24 4.97 -10.02
CA ASN A 3 -16.29 5.96 -9.54
C ASN A 3 -15.27 5.34 -8.57
N ASN A 4 -14.21 6.08 -8.21
CA ASN A 4 -13.18 5.57 -7.28
C ASN A 4 -13.76 5.01 -5.97
N LYS A 5 -14.71 5.71 -5.33
CA LYS A 5 -15.31 5.28 -4.05
C LYS A 5 -16.20 4.03 -4.16
N ASP A 6 -16.57 3.61 -5.37
CA ASP A 6 -17.41 2.44 -5.62
C ASP A 6 -16.58 1.19 -5.99
N ILE A 7 -15.29 1.36 -6.32
CA ILE A 7 -14.41 0.27 -6.77
C ILE A 7 -13.65 -0.30 -5.58
N GLN A 8 -14.01 -1.52 -5.16
CA GLN A 8 -13.17 -2.30 -4.24
C GLN A 8 -11.93 -2.80 -4.99
N ILE A 9 -10.76 -2.27 -4.63
CA ILE A 9 -9.48 -2.66 -5.21
C ILE A 9 -8.37 -2.39 -4.21
N ARG A 10 -7.41 -3.31 -4.14
CA ARG A 10 -6.13 -3.12 -3.46
C ARG A 10 -5.02 -3.02 -4.48
N ASP A 11 -3.91 -2.43 -4.07
CA ASP A 11 -2.67 -2.41 -4.85
C ASP A 11 -2.89 -1.79 -6.26
N PRO A 12 -3.56 -0.61 -6.36
CA PRO A 12 -3.94 -0.06 -7.65
C PRO A 12 -2.71 0.37 -8.45
N PHE A 13 -2.56 -0.19 -9.65
CA PHE A 13 -1.54 0.19 -10.62
C PHE A 13 -2.19 0.85 -11.83
N ILE A 14 -1.78 2.08 -12.16
CA ILE A 14 -2.34 2.84 -13.29
C ILE A 14 -1.33 2.95 -14.42
N PHE A 15 -1.65 2.34 -15.56
CA PHE A 15 -0.94 2.58 -16.82
C PHE A 15 -1.60 3.71 -17.61
N THR A 16 -0.84 4.75 -17.93
CA THR A 16 -1.32 5.88 -18.74
C THR A 16 -0.97 5.66 -20.21
N ASN A 17 -1.98 5.33 -21.02
CA ASN A 17 -1.79 5.11 -22.44
C ASN A 17 -2.08 6.38 -23.27
N LYS A 18 -1.04 7.14 -23.58
CA LYS A 18 -1.15 8.35 -24.41
C LYS A 18 -1.59 8.05 -25.85
N ARG A 19 -1.47 6.81 -26.34
CA ARG A 19 -1.80 6.45 -27.74
C ARG A 19 -3.30 6.45 -28.00
N ASP A 20 -4.10 6.06 -27.00
CA ASP A 20 -5.56 6.05 -27.10
C ASP A 20 -6.24 7.03 -26.13
N GLY A 21 -5.47 7.75 -25.31
CA GLY A 21 -6.01 8.74 -24.39
C GLY A 21 -6.74 8.12 -23.21
N LYS A 22 -6.30 6.94 -22.73
CA LYS A 22 -6.94 6.22 -21.63
C LYS A 22 -5.99 5.85 -20.49
N TYR A 23 -6.57 5.71 -19.32
CA TYR A 23 -5.95 5.14 -18.13
C TYR A 23 -6.45 3.71 -17.93
N TYR A 24 -5.55 2.82 -17.54
CA TYR A 24 -5.83 1.42 -17.25
C TYR A 24 -5.44 1.13 -15.80
N MET A 25 -6.42 0.88 -14.95
CA MET A 25 -6.21 0.58 -13.54
C MET A 25 -6.33 -0.93 -13.31
N TYR A 26 -5.21 -1.54 -12.94
CA TYR A 26 -5.09 -2.91 -12.48
C TYR A 26 -4.97 -2.91 -10.95
N GLY A 27 -5.17 -4.06 -10.34
CA GLY A 27 -4.97 -4.26 -8.91
C GLY A 27 -5.57 -5.58 -8.46
N SER A 28 -5.48 -5.87 -7.17
CA SER A 28 -6.13 -7.04 -6.58
C SER A 28 -7.65 -6.77 -6.49
N THR A 29 -8.44 -7.45 -7.33
CA THR A 29 -9.90 -7.24 -7.44
C THR A 29 -10.76 -8.37 -6.86
N ASP A 30 -10.13 -9.47 -6.44
CA ASP A 30 -10.84 -10.57 -5.80
C ASP A 30 -11.59 -10.08 -4.55
N LYS A 31 -12.87 -10.46 -4.43
CA LYS A 31 -13.73 -9.99 -3.32
C LYS A 31 -13.17 -10.30 -1.94
N ASN A 32 -12.47 -11.42 -1.85
CA ASN A 32 -11.65 -11.78 -0.71
C ASN A 32 -10.26 -12.18 -1.22
N ILE A 33 -9.33 -11.22 -1.20
CA ILE A 33 -7.96 -11.42 -1.65
C ILE A 33 -7.22 -12.53 -0.88
N TRP A 34 -7.70 -12.93 0.30
CA TRP A 34 -7.07 -13.98 1.11
C TRP A 34 -7.52 -15.41 0.74
N SER A 35 -8.28 -15.58 -0.34
CA SER A 35 -8.91 -16.86 -0.72
C SER A 35 -8.57 -17.28 -2.16
N GLU A 36 -9.47 -18.03 -2.80
CA GLU A 36 -9.33 -18.50 -4.19
C GLU A 36 -9.15 -17.30 -5.13
N GLY A 37 -8.13 -17.38 -5.98
CA GLY A 37 -7.85 -16.35 -6.97
C GLY A 37 -8.66 -16.57 -8.23
N THR A 38 -9.37 -15.55 -8.70
CA THR A 38 -10.26 -15.70 -9.88
C THR A 38 -9.62 -15.25 -11.20
N GLY A 39 -8.51 -14.52 -11.13
CA GLY A 39 -7.83 -13.93 -12.27
C GLY A 39 -7.39 -12.50 -11.97
N PHE A 40 -7.15 -11.73 -13.02
CA PHE A 40 -6.97 -10.28 -12.92
C PHE A 40 -7.91 -9.56 -13.87
N ASP A 41 -8.44 -8.45 -13.39
CA ASP A 41 -9.27 -7.54 -14.15
C ASP A 41 -8.59 -6.19 -14.34
N VAL A 42 -9.09 -5.41 -15.30
CA VAL A 42 -8.70 -4.02 -15.52
C VAL A 42 -9.94 -3.12 -15.59
N TYR A 43 -9.78 -1.92 -15.06
CA TYR A 43 -10.71 -0.80 -15.22
C TYR A 43 -10.14 0.21 -16.20
N VAL A 44 -10.98 0.78 -17.06
CA VAL A 44 -10.54 1.74 -18.09
C VAL A 44 -11.25 3.07 -17.90
N GLY A 45 -10.50 4.16 -17.84
CA GLY A 45 -11.03 5.51 -17.60
C GLY A 45 -10.33 6.57 -18.45
N GLU A 46 -10.88 7.78 -18.46
CA GLU A 46 -10.33 8.93 -19.21
C GLU A 46 -9.99 10.11 -18.28
N ASP A 47 -10.47 10.10 -17.03
CA ASP A 47 -10.41 11.25 -16.11
C ASP A 47 -9.92 10.90 -14.69
N LEU A 48 -9.43 9.67 -14.48
CA LEU A 48 -8.97 9.15 -13.18
C LEU A 48 -10.04 9.09 -12.07
N ASN A 49 -11.32 9.28 -12.41
CA ASN A 49 -12.41 9.20 -11.45
C ASN A 49 -13.54 8.28 -11.90
N HIS A 50 -13.81 8.18 -13.21
CA HIS A 50 -14.84 7.34 -13.78
C HIS A 50 -14.23 6.21 -14.62
N TRP A 51 -14.70 4.99 -14.35
CA TRP A 51 -14.12 3.79 -14.93
C TRP A 51 -15.19 2.87 -15.53
N GLU A 52 -14.86 2.29 -16.69
CA GLU A 52 -15.55 1.18 -17.32
C GLU A 52 -14.87 -0.16 -16.94
N GLY A 53 -15.64 -1.24 -16.92
CA GLY A 53 -15.19 -2.55 -16.43
C GLY A 53 -15.86 -2.98 -15.11
N PRO A 54 -15.29 -3.98 -14.40
CA PRO A 54 -14.02 -4.65 -14.70
C PRO A 54 -14.06 -5.47 -16.00
N TYR A 55 -12.93 -5.50 -16.72
CA TYR A 55 -12.69 -6.40 -17.85
C TYR A 55 -11.65 -7.45 -17.45
N THR A 56 -11.98 -8.73 -17.57
CA THR A 56 -11.03 -9.80 -17.26
C THR A 56 -9.92 -9.85 -18.28
N VAL A 57 -8.69 -9.65 -17.81
CA VAL A 57 -7.47 -9.64 -18.62
C VAL A 57 -6.61 -10.87 -18.40
N PHE A 58 -6.77 -11.56 -17.26
CA PHE A 58 -6.14 -12.85 -17.01
C PHE A 58 -7.14 -13.79 -16.34
N LYS A 59 -7.20 -15.03 -16.80
CA LYS A 59 -7.93 -16.10 -16.13
C LYS A 59 -7.07 -17.35 -16.14
N PRO A 60 -6.80 -17.97 -14.97
CA PRO A 60 -5.99 -19.18 -14.91
C PRO A 60 -6.72 -20.33 -15.62
N ASN A 61 -5.95 -21.17 -16.31
CA ASN A 61 -6.46 -22.47 -16.76
C ASN A 61 -6.40 -23.49 -15.61
N GLU A 62 -6.98 -24.68 -15.82
CA GLU A 62 -7.01 -25.74 -14.79
C GLU A 62 -5.61 -26.21 -14.37
N ASP A 63 -4.64 -26.14 -15.28
CA ASP A 63 -3.25 -26.54 -15.05
C ASP A 63 -2.38 -25.44 -14.43
N PHE A 64 -2.94 -24.26 -14.13
CA PHE A 64 -2.18 -23.13 -13.60
C PHE A 64 -1.60 -23.51 -12.22
N TYR A 65 -0.36 -23.10 -11.96
CA TYR A 65 0.42 -23.52 -10.79
C TYR A 65 -0.08 -22.93 -9.45
N SER A 66 -1.08 -22.05 -9.49
CA SER A 66 -1.70 -21.41 -8.33
C SER A 66 -3.23 -21.46 -8.43
N GLU A 67 -3.89 -21.52 -7.28
CA GLU A 67 -5.35 -21.42 -7.15
C GLU A 67 -5.76 -20.31 -6.16
N GLN A 68 -4.79 -19.65 -5.51
CA GLN A 68 -5.04 -18.72 -4.41
C GLN A 68 -4.10 -17.52 -4.47
N GLN A 69 -4.53 -16.43 -3.85
CA GLN A 69 -3.69 -15.26 -3.58
C GLN A 69 -3.11 -14.63 -4.86
N PHE A 70 -3.98 -14.18 -5.76
CA PHE A 70 -3.63 -13.49 -7.00
C PHE A 70 -3.52 -12.00 -6.66
N TRP A 71 -2.30 -11.53 -6.42
CA TRP A 71 -2.08 -10.23 -5.77
C TRP A 71 -1.26 -9.26 -6.62
N ALA A 72 -1.56 -7.98 -6.42
CA ALA A 72 -0.77 -6.82 -6.81
C ALA A 72 -0.22 -6.88 -8.26
N PRO A 73 -1.10 -6.98 -9.28
CA PRO A 73 -0.66 -6.97 -10.66
C PRO A 73 -0.15 -5.59 -11.08
N GLU A 74 1.11 -5.50 -11.49
CA GLU A 74 1.66 -4.33 -12.18
C GLU A 74 1.85 -4.60 -13.67
N VAL A 75 1.47 -3.65 -14.54
CA VAL A 75 1.58 -3.83 -15.99
C VAL A 75 2.54 -2.83 -16.61
N HIS A 76 3.63 -3.35 -17.17
CA HIS A 76 4.72 -2.53 -17.74
C HIS A 76 4.83 -2.74 -19.25
N GLU A 77 5.04 -1.66 -20.02
CA GLU A 77 5.39 -1.76 -21.44
C GLU A 77 6.90 -2.03 -21.59
N TYR A 78 7.27 -3.11 -22.26
CA TYR A 78 8.65 -3.47 -22.53
C TYR A 78 8.78 -4.12 -23.90
N ASN A 79 9.75 -3.68 -24.72
CA ASN A 79 9.98 -4.18 -26.08
C ASN A 79 8.69 -4.32 -26.93
N GLY A 80 7.78 -3.35 -26.83
CA GLY A 80 6.54 -3.27 -27.61
C GLY A 80 5.42 -4.22 -27.18
N ASN A 81 5.55 -4.86 -26.00
CA ASN A 81 4.52 -5.72 -25.39
C ASN A 81 4.24 -5.25 -23.96
N TYR A 82 3.18 -5.78 -23.36
CA TYR A 82 2.80 -5.51 -21.98
C TYR A 82 3.08 -6.73 -21.11
N TYR A 83 3.74 -6.52 -19.99
CA TYR A 83 4.13 -7.57 -19.05
C TYR A 83 3.47 -7.29 -17.71
N MET A 84 2.69 -8.25 -17.23
CA MET A 84 2.08 -8.20 -15.91
C MET A 84 2.95 -8.95 -14.92
N PHE A 85 3.45 -8.27 -13.91
CA PHE A 85 4.11 -8.87 -12.76
C PHE A 85 3.06 -9.05 -11.67
N ALA A 86 2.84 -10.28 -11.24
CA ALA A 86 1.80 -10.59 -10.27
C ALA A 86 2.23 -11.70 -9.33
N THR A 87 1.77 -11.61 -8.09
CA THR A 87 2.09 -12.58 -7.03
C THR A 87 1.06 -13.70 -7.00
N PHE A 88 1.56 -14.92 -6.79
CA PHE A 88 0.74 -16.14 -6.75
C PHE A 88 1.21 -17.06 -5.61
N PHE A 89 0.27 -17.71 -4.92
CA PHE A 89 0.57 -18.79 -3.97
C PHE A 89 0.65 -20.15 -4.66
N ARG A 90 1.85 -20.74 -4.72
CA ARG A 90 2.09 -21.94 -5.52
C ARG A 90 1.58 -23.20 -4.82
N LYS A 91 0.94 -24.08 -5.59
CA LYS A 91 0.45 -25.39 -5.12
C LYS A 91 1.56 -26.40 -4.82
N ASP A 92 2.67 -26.30 -5.54
CA ASP A 92 3.74 -27.31 -5.52
C ASP A 92 4.62 -27.22 -4.27
N ASN A 93 4.82 -26.01 -3.73
CA ASN A 93 5.73 -25.77 -2.62
C ASN A 93 5.13 -24.93 -1.48
N ASN A 94 3.89 -24.43 -1.60
CA ASN A 94 3.23 -23.57 -0.61
C ASN A 94 3.96 -22.24 -0.31
N HIS A 95 4.70 -21.70 -1.27
CA HIS A 95 5.32 -20.39 -1.18
C HIS A 95 4.65 -19.41 -2.15
N ARG A 96 4.61 -18.12 -1.76
CA ARG A 96 4.28 -17.04 -2.68
C ARG A 96 5.46 -16.72 -3.56
N GLY A 97 5.19 -16.29 -4.79
CA GLY A 97 6.21 -15.69 -5.64
C GLY A 97 5.60 -14.89 -6.76
N THR A 98 6.39 -13.95 -7.29
CA THR A 98 5.96 -13.11 -8.42
C THR A 98 6.31 -13.78 -9.74
N ALA A 99 5.32 -13.99 -10.59
CA ALA A 99 5.46 -14.48 -11.95
C ALA A 99 5.17 -13.37 -12.97
N ILE A 100 5.57 -13.62 -14.21
CA ILE A 100 5.42 -12.67 -15.30
C ILE A 100 4.46 -13.26 -16.33
N LEU A 101 3.41 -12.51 -16.64
CA LEU A 101 2.48 -12.77 -17.73
C LEU A 101 2.73 -11.76 -18.86
N ARG A 102 2.32 -12.07 -20.08
CA ARG A 102 2.52 -11.20 -21.26
C ARG A 102 1.24 -11.05 -22.07
N SER A 103 1.02 -9.87 -22.62
CA SER A 103 0.04 -9.60 -23.65
C SER A 103 0.58 -8.64 -24.72
N ASP A 104 0.00 -8.67 -25.92
CA ASP A 104 0.19 -7.64 -26.94
C ASP A 104 -0.72 -6.41 -26.72
N ARG A 105 -1.63 -6.47 -25.73
CA ARG A 105 -2.64 -5.44 -25.44
C ARG A 105 -2.82 -5.21 -23.94
N LEU A 106 -3.13 -3.97 -23.54
CA LEU A 106 -3.47 -3.64 -22.15
C LEU A 106 -4.74 -4.34 -21.64
N LEU A 107 -5.71 -4.61 -22.53
CA LEU A 107 -6.93 -5.38 -22.19
C LEU A 107 -6.72 -6.90 -22.23
N GLY A 108 -5.47 -7.36 -22.33
CA GLY A 108 -5.18 -8.79 -22.42
C GLY A 108 -5.73 -9.45 -23.70
N PRO A 109 -5.93 -10.79 -23.65
CA PRO A 109 -5.60 -11.64 -22.51
C PRO A 109 -4.09 -11.63 -22.23
N PHE A 110 -3.72 -11.63 -20.96
CA PHE A 110 -2.37 -11.94 -20.50
C PHE A 110 -2.24 -13.46 -20.40
N GLU A 111 -1.12 -13.98 -20.85
CA GLU A 111 -0.79 -15.40 -20.79
C GLU A 111 0.51 -15.61 -20.01
N PRO A 112 0.69 -16.75 -19.33
CA PRO A 112 1.96 -17.06 -18.65
C PRO A 112 3.15 -16.88 -19.59
N HIS A 113 4.14 -16.10 -19.14
CA HIS A 113 5.34 -15.79 -19.93
C HIS A 113 6.60 -16.41 -19.31
N SER A 114 6.72 -16.35 -17.98
CA SER A 114 7.66 -17.18 -17.21
C SER A 114 7.04 -18.56 -16.90
N GLU A 115 7.88 -19.58 -16.70
CA GLU A 115 7.46 -20.96 -16.35
C GLU A 115 6.95 -21.11 -14.89
N GLY A 116 6.43 -20.02 -14.32
CA GLY A 116 6.09 -19.87 -12.90
C GLY A 116 6.72 -18.60 -12.30
N PRO A 117 6.63 -18.41 -10.97
CA PRO A 117 7.31 -17.34 -10.28
C PRO A 117 8.81 -17.28 -10.57
N VAL A 118 9.32 -16.07 -10.81
CA VAL A 118 10.73 -15.78 -11.10
C VAL A 118 11.53 -15.55 -9.82
N THR A 119 10.85 -15.15 -8.73
CA THR A 119 11.43 -15.09 -7.39
C THR A 119 11.91 -16.48 -6.92
N PRO A 120 12.87 -16.58 -5.97
CA PRO A 120 13.37 -17.86 -5.49
C PRO A 120 12.25 -18.79 -5.01
N ALA A 121 12.32 -20.06 -5.40
CA ALA A 121 11.24 -21.03 -5.13
C ALA A 121 11.12 -21.38 -3.64
N GLU A 122 12.20 -21.23 -2.88
CA GLU A 122 12.28 -21.48 -1.44
C GLU A 122 11.90 -20.28 -0.57
N TRP A 123 11.53 -19.15 -1.19
CA TRP A 123 11.14 -17.92 -0.50
C TRP A 123 9.65 -17.67 -0.67
N HIS A 124 9.01 -17.22 0.41
CA HIS A 124 7.78 -16.46 0.37
C HIS A 124 8.15 -15.08 -0.17
N SER A 125 7.85 -14.85 -1.44
CA SER A 125 8.12 -13.58 -2.11
C SER A 125 6.84 -12.98 -2.66
N LEU A 126 6.78 -11.65 -2.69
CA LEU A 126 5.62 -10.91 -3.20
C LEU A 126 6.03 -9.56 -3.80
N ASP A 127 5.07 -8.93 -4.48
CA ASP A 127 5.11 -7.56 -4.99
C ASP A 127 6.33 -7.23 -5.85
N GLY A 128 6.66 -8.12 -6.78
CA GLY A 128 7.71 -7.86 -7.75
C GLY A 128 7.35 -6.74 -8.71
N THR A 129 8.03 -5.60 -8.60
CA THR A 129 7.94 -4.49 -9.56
C THR A 129 9.06 -4.56 -10.59
N PHE A 130 8.75 -4.15 -11.82
CA PHE A 130 9.72 -4.09 -12.91
C PHE A 130 10.52 -2.79 -12.86
N TYR A 131 11.83 -2.89 -13.03
CA TYR A 131 12.70 -1.74 -13.20
C TYR A 131 13.71 -1.97 -14.30
N ARG A 132 14.00 -0.92 -15.08
CA ARG A 132 15.06 -0.94 -16.09
C ARG A 132 16.14 0.04 -15.66
N ASP A 133 17.37 -0.43 -15.50
CA ASP A 133 18.48 0.43 -15.12
C ASP A 133 18.98 1.30 -16.30
N GLU A 134 19.91 2.19 -16.01
CA GLU A 134 20.50 3.14 -16.98
C GLU A 134 21.24 2.43 -18.13
N ASP A 135 21.75 1.22 -17.91
CA ASP A 135 22.39 0.38 -18.93
C ASP A 135 21.35 -0.44 -19.73
N GLY A 136 20.06 -0.21 -19.46
CA GLY A 136 18.94 -0.85 -20.12
C GLY A 136 18.67 -2.28 -19.65
N GLN A 137 19.30 -2.73 -18.57
CA GLN A 137 19.13 -4.09 -18.04
C GLN A 137 17.82 -4.19 -17.26
N PRO A 138 17.06 -5.29 -17.43
CA PRO A 138 15.84 -5.51 -16.69
C PRO A 138 16.13 -6.07 -15.29
N TRP A 139 15.42 -5.55 -14.31
CA TRP A 139 15.45 -5.94 -12.91
C TRP A 139 14.03 -6.16 -12.40
N MET A 140 13.93 -6.98 -11.36
CA MET A 140 12.77 -7.06 -10.49
C MET A 140 13.20 -6.64 -9.09
N VAL A 141 12.42 -5.76 -8.47
CA VAL A 141 12.50 -5.45 -7.03
C VAL A 141 11.28 -6.07 -6.38
N PHE A 142 11.45 -6.79 -5.27
CA PHE A 142 10.37 -7.57 -4.64
C PHE A 142 10.61 -7.72 -3.14
N CYS A 143 9.59 -8.17 -2.40
CA CYS A 143 9.70 -8.42 -0.97
C CYS A 143 9.98 -9.90 -0.69
N HIS A 144 10.93 -10.19 0.22
CA HIS A 144 11.03 -11.47 0.90
C HIS A 144 10.28 -11.36 2.22
N GLU A 145 9.23 -12.16 2.33
CA GLU A 145 8.13 -11.87 3.21
C GLU A 145 8.46 -12.07 4.69
N TRP A 146 8.03 -11.11 5.50
CA TRP A 146 8.15 -11.09 6.96
C TRP A 146 7.61 -12.36 7.65
N MET A 147 6.63 -13.06 7.06
CA MET A 147 6.16 -14.35 7.58
C MET A 147 7.27 -15.40 7.62
N GLN A 148 8.23 -15.34 6.71
CA GLN A 148 9.38 -16.21 6.69
C GLN A 148 10.54 -15.64 7.50
N VAL A 149 10.91 -14.38 7.27
CA VAL A 149 12.15 -13.78 7.81
C VAL A 149 12.00 -12.91 9.06
N GLY A 150 10.77 -12.59 9.47
CA GLY A 150 10.47 -11.73 10.62
C GLY A 150 10.64 -10.25 10.29
N ASP A 151 11.86 -9.84 10.02
CA ASP A 151 12.17 -8.51 9.50
C ASP A 151 12.17 -8.57 7.97
N GLY A 152 11.05 -8.17 7.35
CA GLY A 152 10.85 -8.23 5.90
C GLY A 152 12.01 -7.59 5.15
N GLU A 153 12.42 -8.21 4.04
CA GLU A 153 13.53 -7.74 3.23
C GLU A 153 13.02 -7.24 1.89
N ILE A 154 13.47 -6.07 1.45
CA ILE A 154 13.33 -5.69 0.04
C ILE A 154 14.56 -6.18 -0.70
N CYS A 155 14.31 -6.94 -1.77
CA CYS A 155 15.32 -7.59 -2.58
C CYS A 155 15.27 -7.08 -4.02
N ALA A 156 16.39 -7.18 -4.73
CA ALA A 156 16.44 -6.99 -6.17
C ALA A 156 17.12 -8.17 -6.86
N MET A 157 16.75 -8.43 -8.11
CA MET A 157 17.42 -9.41 -8.95
C MET A 157 17.35 -9.00 -10.42
N ARG A 158 18.38 -9.34 -11.20
CA ARG A 158 18.34 -9.15 -12.64
C ARG A 158 17.37 -10.15 -13.26
N LEU A 159 16.78 -9.75 -14.36
CA LEU A 159 16.01 -10.61 -15.25
C LEU A 159 16.80 -10.83 -16.54
N SER A 160 16.45 -11.89 -17.25
CA SER A 160 16.83 -12.10 -18.65
C SER A 160 16.22 -11.01 -19.53
N GLU A 161 16.83 -10.71 -20.68
CA GLU A 161 16.33 -9.69 -21.61
C GLU A 161 14.91 -9.97 -22.12
N ASP A 162 14.49 -11.22 -22.14
CA ASP A 162 13.12 -11.59 -22.51
C ASP A 162 12.16 -11.64 -21.31
N LEU A 163 12.63 -11.33 -20.10
CA LEU A 163 11.88 -11.35 -18.84
C LEU A 163 11.35 -12.73 -18.42
N LYS A 164 11.88 -13.84 -18.95
CA LYS A 164 11.35 -15.18 -18.60
C LYS A 164 11.90 -15.75 -17.30
N GLU A 165 13.12 -15.36 -16.95
CA GLU A 165 13.86 -15.96 -15.85
C GLU A 165 14.78 -14.97 -15.14
N ALA A 166 15.14 -15.34 -13.92
CA ALA A 166 16.12 -14.72 -13.07
C ALA A 166 17.55 -14.85 -13.63
N VAL A 167 18.35 -13.79 -13.52
CA VAL A 167 19.79 -13.83 -13.79
C VAL A 167 20.57 -13.62 -12.50
N GLY A 168 21.09 -14.72 -11.95
CA GLY A 168 21.85 -14.72 -10.71
C GLY A 168 20.97 -14.81 -9.45
N LYS A 169 21.57 -14.56 -8.29
CA LYS A 169 20.88 -14.60 -7.00
C LYS A 169 20.31 -13.22 -6.64
N PRO A 170 19.21 -13.16 -5.87
CA PRO A 170 18.75 -11.89 -5.32
C PRO A 170 19.80 -11.26 -4.41
N ILE A 171 19.76 -9.93 -4.37
CA ILE A 171 20.47 -9.10 -3.41
C ILE A 171 19.46 -8.51 -2.44
N VAL A 172 19.72 -8.61 -1.15
CA VAL A 172 18.96 -7.87 -0.14
C VAL A 172 19.42 -6.41 -0.20
N LEU A 173 18.49 -5.50 -0.45
CA LEU A 173 18.77 -4.07 -0.52
C LEU A 173 18.77 -3.45 0.87
N PHE A 174 17.74 -3.75 1.66
CA PHE A 174 17.58 -3.38 3.06
C PHE A 174 16.45 -4.19 3.70
N ARG A 175 16.39 -4.17 5.03
CA ARG A 175 15.28 -4.66 5.85
C ARG A 175 14.35 -3.54 6.31
N ALA A 176 13.10 -3.87 6.60
CA ALA A 176 12.13 -2.88 7.08
C ALA A 176 12.61 -2.14 8.34
N SER A 177 13.21 -2.85 9.31
CA SER A 177 13.71 -2.24 10.55
C SER A 177 14.88 -1.25 10.38
N GLU A 178 15.51 -1.20 9.20
CA GLU A 178 16.57 -0.23 8.89
C GLU A 178 16.01 1.19 8.67
N ALA A 179 14.73 1.30 8.29
CA ALA A 179 14.05 2.58 8.24
C ALA A 179 13.58 3.00 9.65
N PRO A 180 13.55 4.31 9.96
CA PRO A 180 13.26 4.78 11.31
C PRO A 180 11.78 4.80 11.68
N TRP A 181 10.88 4.64 10.71
CA TRP A 181 9.44 4.80 10.88
C TRP A 181 8.64 3.50 11.03
N PRO A 182 9.02 2.34 10.44
CA PRO A 182 8.27 1.11 10.64
C PRO A 182 8.34 0.63 12.09
N THR A 183 7.23 0.12 12.57
CA THR A 183 7.12 -0.56 13.86
C THR A 183 6.71 -2.00 13.64
N PRO A 184 7.11 -2.94 14.52
CA PRO A 184 6.70 -4.32 14.37
C PRO A 184 5.18 -4.46 14.52
N LEU A 185 4.58 -5.30 13.70
CA LEU A 185 3.15 -5.56 13.73
C LEU A 185 2.76 -6.30 15.00
N GLU A 186 1.84 -5.72 15.78
CA GLU A 186 1.22 -6.42 16.89
C GLU A 186 0.18 -7.42 16.36
N LEU A 187 0.48 -8.71 16.47
CA LEU A 187 -0.43 -9.77 16.06
C LEU A 187 -1.55 -9.96 17.11
N PRO A 188 -2.80 -10.25 16.69
CA PRO A 188 -3.90 -10.41 17.63
C PRO A 188 -3.68 -11.61 18.56
N PRO A 189 -4.24 -11.62 19.78
CA PRO A 189 -3.98 -12.67 20.77
C PRO A 189 -4.28 -14.10 20.27
N ASN A 190 -5.31 -14.23 19.44
CA ASN A 190 -5.77 -15.48 18.83
C ASN A 190 -5.03 -15.86 17.54
N PHE A 191 -3.98 -15.14 17.14
CA PHE A 191 -3.21 -15.51 15.96
C PHE A 191 -2.62 -16.93 16.12
N PRO A 192 -2.80 -17.83 15.12
CA PRO A 192 -2.62 -19.26 15.29
C PRO A 192 -1.15 -19.71 15.33
N ASN A 193 -0.20 -18.86 14.93
CA ASN A 193 1.22 -19.20 14.89
C ASN A 193 1.97 -18.61 16.12
N PRO A 194 2.38 -19.44 17.09
CA PRO A 194 3.08 -18.97 18.29
C PRO A 194 4.50 -18.47 18.00
N GLU A 195 5.17 -18.98 16.96
CA GLU A 195 6.50 -18.52 16.56
C GLU A 195 6.44 -17.08 16.08
N LEU A 196 5.50 -16.78 15.17
CA LEU A 196 5.28 -15.41 14.69
C LEU A 196 4.91 -14.46 15.83
N LYS A 197 4.13 -14.90 16.83
CA LYS A 197 3.83 -14.08 18.02
C LYS A 197 5.01 -13.84 18.95
N SER A 198 6.06 -14.66 18.85
CA SER A 198 7.20 -14.62 19.79
C SER A 198 8.35 -13.75 19.29
N ARG A 199 8.25 -13.21 18.07
CA ARG A 199 9.25 -12.33 17.45
C ARG A 199 8.64 -11.01 16.99
N GLU A 200 9.50 -10.04 16.76
CA GLU A 200 9.13 -8.81 16.05
C GLU A 200 8.90 -9.13 14.56
N ASN A 201 7.85 -8.54 13.98
CA ASN A 201 7.47 -8.76 12.60
C ASN A 201 7.38 -7.41 11.89
N PHE A 202 8.36 -7.07 11.07
CA PHE A 202 8.37 -5.84 10.29
C PHE A 202 7.99 -6.17 8.84
N ILE A 203 7.00 -5.46 8.30
CA ILE A 203 6.46 -5.74 6.98
C ILE A 203 7.26 -4.96 5.93
N THR A 204 7.50 -5.59 4.79
CA THR A 204 7.86 -4.93 3.52
C THR A 204 6.80 -5.30 2.50
N ASP A 205 6.28 -4.30 1.78
CA ASP A 205 5.15 -4.46 0.86
C ASP A 205 5.21 -3.41 -0.26
N GLY A 206 4.59 -3.68 -1.41
CA GLY A 206 4.29 -2.70 -2.46
C GLY A 206 5.46 -1.84 -2.93
N THR A 207 6.54 -2.47 -3.41
CA THR A 207 7.69 -1.73 -3.91
C THR A 207 7.41 -1.10 -5.27
N PHE A 208 7.80 0.15 -5.50
CA PHE A 208 7.71 0.81 -6.80
C PHE A 208 8.90 1.74 -7.03
N MET A 209 9.51 1.68 -8.22
CA MET A 209 10.75 2.39 -8.55
C MET A 209 10.49 3.71 -9.29
N TYR A 210 11.14 4.79 -8.87
CA TYR A 210 11.01 6.11 -9.48
C TYR A 210 12.36 6.83 -9.60
N LYS A 211 12.71 7.29 -10.80
CA LYS A 211 13.92 8.08 -11.03
C LYS A 211 13.63 9.57 -10.79
N ALA A 212 14.25 10.14 -9.76
CA ALA A 212 14.09 11.55 -9.41
C ALA A 212 14.85 12.50 -10.35
N SER A 213 14.40 13.76 -10.41
CA SER A 213 15.03 14.80 -11.23
C SER A 213 16.49 15.09 -10.85
N ASN A 214 16.86 14.88 -9.58
CA ASN A 214 18.21 15.07 -9.06
C ASN A 214 19.17 13.89 -9.38
N GLY A 215 18.67 12.84 -10.04
CA GLY A 215 19.44 11.64 -10.42
C GLY A 215 19.39 10.49 -9.41
N GLU A 216 18.83 10.69 -8.22
CA GLU A 216 18.58 9.62 -7.26
C GLU A 216 17.53 8.63 -7.77
N LEU A 217 17.61 7.40 -7.29
CA LEU A 217 16.60 6.38 -7.52
C LEU A 217 15.80 6.21 -6.24
N LEU A 218 14.53 6.61 -6.29
CA LEU A 218 13.59 6.45 -5.20
C LEU A 218 12.89 5.10 -5.30
N MET A 219 12.61 4.52 -4.15
CA MET A 219 11.79 3.34 -4.00
C MET A 219 10.66 3.69 -3.05
N LEU A 220 9.43 3.67 -3.56
CA LEU A 220 8.23 3.63 -2.75
C LEU A 220 8.09 2.21 -2.21
N TRP A 221 7.72 2.08 -0.94
CA TRP A 221 7.39 0.80 -0.31
C TRP A 221 6.53 1.06 0.92
N ALA A 222 5.76 0.07 1.33
CA ALA A 222 4.82 0.18 2.43
C ALA A 222 5.19 -0.73 3.61
N SER A 223 4.78 -0.30 4.80
CA SER A 223 4.91 -1.04 6.06
C SER A 223 3.87 -0.54 7.05
N PHE A 224 4.07 -0.78 8.35
CA PHE A 224 3.15 -0.38 9.40
C PHE A 224 3.79 0.56 10.42
N VAL A 225 3.04 1.57 10.84
CA VAL A 225 3.35 2.43 11.99
C VAL A 225 2.25 2.21 13.03
N ASN A 226 2.60 1.61 14.17
CA ASN A 226 1.68 1.23 15.24
C ASN A 226 0.44 0.49 14.71
N ASN A 227 0.63 -0.54 13.87
CA ASN A 227 -0.44 -1.29 13.18
C ASN A 227 -1.31 -0.50 12.20
N VAL A 228 -0.93 0.72 11.81
CA VAL A 228 -1.57 1.49 10.73
C VAL A 228 -0.72 1.36 9.46
N TYR A 229 -1.34 1.02 8.34
CA TYR A 229 -0.60 0.87 7.07
C TYR A 229 -0.14 2.24 6.55
N ALA A 230 1.12 2.30 6.12
CA ALA A 230 1.77 3.54 5.74
C ALA A 230 2.67 3.35 4.52
N GLN A 231 2.83 4.41 3.75
CA GLN A 231 3.67 4.50 2.57
C GLN A 231 4.94 5.28 2.87
N GLY A 232 6.11 4.70 2.65
CA GLY A 232 7.41 5.34 2.81
C GLY A 232 8.18 5.47 1.51
N ILE A 233 9.34 6.11 1.61
CA ILE A 233 10.34 6.25 0.55
C ILE A 233 11.72 5.85 1.09
N SER A 234 12.45 5.08 0.29
CA SER A 234 13.88 4.87 0.42
C SER A 234 14.59 5.43 -0.82
N ARG A 235 15.83 5.89 -0.68
CA ARG A 235 16.60 6.61 -1.69
C ARG A 235 17.93 5.94 -1.94
N SER A 236 18.20 5.55 -3.18
CA SER A 236 19.56 5.29 -3.62
C SER A 236 20.20 6.60 -4.04
N THR A 237 21.04 7.13 -3.15
CA THR A 237 21.79 8.40 -3.35
C THR A 237 22.80 8.33 -4.49
N SER A 238 23.15 7.11 -4.94
CA SER A 238 23.99 6.89 -6.12
C SER A 238 23.19 6.86 -7.43
N GLY A 239 21.87 6.77 -7.35
CA GLY A 239 21.00 6.54 -8.51
C GLY A 239 21.01 5.09 -9.04
N VAL A 240 21.71 4.17 -8.38
CA VAL A 240 21.88 2.76 -8.79
C VAL A 240 21.03 1.84 -7.91
N ILE A 241 20.39 0.82 -8.49
CA ILE A 241 19.52 -0.13 -7.77
C ILE A 241 20.17 -0.82 -6.58
N THR A 242 21.49 -1.05 -6.63
CA THR A 242 22.25 -1.72 -5.55
C THR A 242 22.54 -0.80 -4.36
N GLY A 243 22.04 0.44 -4.36
CA GLY A 243 22.21 1.40 -3.27
C GLY A 243 23.52 2.20 -3.34
N PRO A 244 23.99 2.77 -2.21
CA PRO A 244 23.43 2.60 -0.86
C PRO A 244 22.04 3.19 -0.71
N TRP A 245 21.18 2.52 0.05
CA TRP A 245 19.83 2.98 0.35
C TRP A 245 19.80 3.79 1.65
N VAL A 246 19.14 4.95 1.61
CA VAL A 246 18.90 5.86 2.74
C VAL A 246 17.39 6.03 2.89
N HIS A 247 16.88 5.97 4.12
CA HIS A 247 15.44 5.99 4.38
C HIS A 247 14.97 7.38 4.77
N ASP A 248 13.82 7.80 4.23
CA ASP A 248 13.15 9.00 4.72
C ASP A 248 12.73 8.81 6.17
N ALA A 249 12.79 9.91 6.95
CA ALA A 249 12.57 9.86 8.39
C ALA A 249 11.12 9.54 8.78
N ALA A 250 10.17 9.83 7.88
CA ALA A 250 8.75 9.64 8.09
C ALA A 250 8.09 9.10 6.80
N PRO A 251 6.96 8.37 6.92
CA PRO A 251 6.16 7.98 5.77
C PRO A 251 5.57 9.21 5.06
N ILE A 252 5.44 9.12 3.74
CA ILE A 252 4.77 10.14 2.92
C ILE A 252 3.24 10.06 3.01
N TYR A 253 2.70 8.91 3.44
CA TYR A 253 1.28 8.71 3.70
C TYR A 253 1.11 7.80 4.91
N ASN A 254 0.32 8.22 5.90
CA ASN A 254 0.09 7.48 7.15
C ASN A 254 -1.37 7.55 7.60
N ASN A 255 -2.29 7.33 6.67
CA ASN A 255 -3.73 7.31 6.92
C ASN A 255 -4.33 5.96 6.47
N ASP A 256 -3.73 4.88 6.96
CA ASP A 256 -4.13 3.50 6.69
C ASP A 256 -4.19 3.18 5.20
N GLY A 257 -3.11 3.46 4.48
CA GLY A 257 -3.01 3.27 3.04
C GLY A 257 -1.57 3.16 2.57
N GLY A 258 -1.37 2.48 1.44
CA GLY A 258 -0.04 2.14 0.94
C GLY A 258 -0.15 1.28 -0.32
N HIS A 259 0.94 0.56 -0.63
CA HIS A 259 1.13 -0.09 -1.93
C HIS A 259 1.02 0.93 -3.07
N ALA A 260 1.79 2.01 -2.97
CA ALA A 260 1.69 3.12 -3.88
C ALA A 260 2.55 2.97 -5.13
N MET A 261 2.06 3.49 -6.26
CA MET A 261 2.84 3.71 -7.47
C MET A 261 2.68 5.14 -7.99
N ILE A 262 3.67 5.61 -8.75
CA ILE A 262 3.69 6.94 -9.36
C ILE A 262 3.44 6.80 -10.86
N PHE A 263 2.58 7.66 -11.40
CA PHE A 263 2.34 7.77 -12.83
C PHE A 263 2.19 9.24 -13.25
N ARG A 264 2.08 9.48 -14.56
CA ARG A 264 1.86 10.82 -15.13
C ARG A 264 0.53 10.88 -15.85
N THR A 265 -0.20 12.00 -15.73
CA THR A 265 -1.39 12.26 -16.54
C THR A 265 -1.02 12.53 -18.01
N PHE A 266 -2.03 12.73 -18.88
CA PHE A 266 -1.81 13.16 -20.26
C PHE A 266 -1.11 14.53 -20.35
N GLU A 267 -1.29 15.38 -19.34
CA GLU A 267 -0.66 16.70 -19.20
C GLU A 267 0.70 16.65 -18.49
N GLU A 268 1.25 15.45 -18.23
CA GLU A 268 2.53 15.20 -17.56
C GLU A 268 2.57 15.51 -16.05
N ASN A 269 1.42 15.82 -15.43
CA ASN A 269 1.32 16.00 -13.98
C ASN A 269 1.62 14.69 -13.26
N LEU A 270 2.42 14.74 -12.20
CA LEU A 270 2.72 13.56 -11.39
C LEU A 270 1.55 13.24 -10.47
N MET A 271 1.19 11.97 -10.44
CA MET A 271 0.15 11.43 -9.60
C MET A 271 0.70 10.23 -8.84
N LEU A 272 0.27 10.08 -7.59
CA LEU A 272 0.43 8.87 -6.81
C LEU A 272 -0.93 8.16 -6.72
N THR A 273 -0.95 6.84 -6.85
CA THR A 273 -2.12 6.02 -6.50
C THR A 273 -1.75 5.00 -5.45
N LEU A 274 -2.67 4.72 -4.53
CA LEU A 274 -2.57 3.72 -3.46
C LEU A 274 -3.98 3.23 -3.08
N HIS A 275 -4.11 2.17 -2.29
CA HIS A 275 -5.41 1.86 -1.67
C HIS A 275 -5.50 2.36 -0.24
N SER A 276 -6.70 2.77 0.16
CA SER A 276 -7.04 3.09 1.55
C SER A 276 -8.56 2.95 1.77
N PRO A 277 -9.04 2.55 2.97
CA PRO A 277 -8.27 2.05 4.11
C PRO A 277 -7.63 0.68 3.82
N ASN A 278 -6.74 0.21 4.71
CA ASN A 278 -6.14 -1.13 4.63
C ASN A 278 -7.07 -2.20 5.24
N ILE A 279 -8.36 -2.15 4.87
CA ILE A 279 -9.42 -2.98 5.45
C ILE A 279 -10.27 -3.54 4.33
N THR A 280 -10.29 -4.86 4.18
CA THR A 280 -11.17 -5.54 3.22
C THR A 280 -12.61 -5.64 3.77
N PRO A 281 -13.66 -5.31 2.99
CA PRO A 281 -13.67 -4.93 1.56
C PRO A 281 -13.73 -3.41 1.31
N GLU A 282 -13.31 -2.58 2.27
CA GLU A 282 -13.47 -1.13 2.26
C GLU A 282 -12.38 -0.39 1.48
N GLU A 283 -11.29 -1.06 1.12
CA GLU A 283 -10.22 -0.53 0.27
C GLU A 283 -10.76 0.13 -1.02
N ARG A 284 -10.33 1.37 -1.30
CA ARG A 284 -10.62 2.11 -2.53
C ARG A 284 -9.33 2.62 -3.14
N PRO A 285 -9.26 2.81 -4.47
CA PRO A 285 -8.13 3.51 -5.06
C PRO A 285 -8.22 4.98 -4.67
N ILE A 286 -7.12 5.51 -4.14
CA ILE A 286 -6.93 6.93 -3.87
C ILE A 286 -5.88 7.42 -4.86
N ILE A 287 -6.20 8.49 -5.58
CA ILE A 287 -5.31 9.10 -6.56
C ILE A 287 -5.04 10.53 -6.09
N ILE A 288 -3.78 10.85 -5.87
CA ILE A 288 -3.32 12.06 -5.21
C ILE A 288 -2.34 12.78 -6.15
N PRO A 289 -2.58 14.06 -6.50
CA PRO A 289 -1.58 14.86 -7.19
C PRO A 289 -0.33 14.98 -6.33
N MET A 290 0.84 14.96 -6.95
CA MET A 290 2.11 15.12 -6.24
C MET A 290 3.07 16.01 -7.01
N VAL A 291 4.00 16.60 -6.27
CA VAL A 291 5.10 17.39 -6.79
C VAL A 291 6.41 16.69 -6.44
N GLU A 292 7.33 16.65 -7.41
CA GLU A 292 8.71 16.24 -7.18
C GLU A 292 9.66 17.41 -7.49
N GLU A 293 10.40 17.84 -6.47
CA GLU A 293 11.38 18.92 -6.56
C GLU A 293 12.71 18.47 -5.98
N ASP A 294 13.73 18.33 -6.84
CA ASP A 294 15.10 17.93 -6.45
C ASP A 294 15.13 16.63 -5.61
N GLY A 295 14.32 15.66 -6.02
CA GLY A 295 14.13 14.37 -5.37
C GLY A 295 13.15 14.37 -4.20
N ASN A 296 12.66 15.52 -3.75
CA ASN A 296 11.68 15.58 -2.67
C ASN A 296 10.26 15.42 -3.21
N ILE A 297 9.53 14.45 -2.67
CA ILE A 297 8.13 14.19 -3.03
C ILE A 297 7.23 14.86 -2.00
N THR A 298 6.31 15.68 -2.48
CA THR A 298 5.21 16.24 -1.68
C THR A 298 3.89 15.81 -2.28
N LEU A 299 2.99 15.26 -1.47
CA LEU A 299 1.62 14.98 -1.88
C LEU A 299 0.79 16.25 -1.70
N GLU A 300 0.10 16.67 -2.75
CA GLU A 300 -0.88 17.74 -2.62
C GLU A 300 -2.00 17.24 -1.72
N GLN A 301 -2.35 18.02 -0.69
CA GLN A 301 -3.45 17.62 0.17
C GLN A 301 -4.71 17.47 -0.67
N VAL A 302 -5.24 16.25 -0.73
CA VAL A 302 -6.60 16.03 -1.20
C VAL A 302 -7.49 16.63 -0.12
N SER A 303 -7.75 17.93 -0.22
CA SER A 303 -8.84 18.56 0.49
C SER A 303 -10.09 17.79 0.06
N ALA A 304 -10.60 16.91 0.93
CA ALA A 304 -11.91 16.34 0.74
C ALA A 304 -12.88 17.52 0.59
N VAL A 305 -13.44 17.66 -0.61
CA VAL A 305 -14.46 18.67 -0.91
C VAL A 305 -15.69 18.35 -0.08
N VAL A 306 -15.74 18.84 1.16
CA VAL A 306 -16.88 19.47 1.83
C VAL A 306 -16.30 20.30 2.98
N ARG A 307 -15.97 21.57 2.74
CA ARG A 307 -16.24 22.70 3.66
C ARG A 307 -16.25 23.99 2.84
N GLN A 308 -17.42 24.61 2.75
CA GLN A 308 -17.51 26.06 2.59
C GLN A 308 -17.08 26.69 3.92
N ASP A 309 -16.31 27.77 3.79
CA ASP A 309 -16.10 28.87 4.73
C ASP A 309 -15.52 28.51 6.12
N ASP A 310 -14.22 28.77 6.34
CA ASP A 310 -13.79 30.05 6.94
C ASP A 310 -12.27 30.07 7.13
N GLU A 311 -11.69 31.23 6.85
CA GLU A 311 -10.27 31.57 7.02
C GLU A 311 -9.81 31.39 8.48
N ARG A 312 -8.57 30.90 8.67
CA ARG A 312 -7.69 31.41 9.73
C ARG A 312 -6.21 31.05 9.53
N ASP A 313 -5.42 31.93 10.12
CA ASP A 313 -4.06 32.35 9.83
C ASP A 313 -2.96 31.39 10.37
N GLU A 314 -1.75 31.57 9.85
CA GLU A 314 -0.56 30.75 10.11
C GLU A 314 0.06 30.93 11.51
N SER A 315 0.88 29.94 11.86
CA SER A 315 1.87 29.84 12.95
C SER A 315 1.40 29.28 14.30
N GLU A 316 1.78 28.04 14.59
CA GLU A 316 2.08 27.57 15.95
C GLU A 316 2.88 26.24 15.90
N GLU A 317 3.79 26.08 16.85
CA GLU A 317 4.66 24.91 17.03
C GLU A 317 3.85 23.60 17.07
N LEU A 318 4.35 22.55 16.41
CA LEU A 318 3.74 21.22 16.38
C LEU A 318 3.79 20.54 17.77
N THR A 319 2.90 20.95 18.67
CA THR A 319 2.52 20.16 19.84
C THR A 319 1.57 19.05 19.36
N MET A 320 1.98 17.78 19.50
CA MET A 320 1.13 16.64 19.16
C MET A 320 0.00 16.54 20.19
N THR A 321 -1.19 17.02 19.85
CA THR A 321 -2.38 16.94 20.72
C THR A 321 -3.28 15.76 20.34
N PHE A 322 -4.15 15.35 21.26
CA PHE A 322 -5.19 14.37 20.96
C PHE A 322 -6.24 14.93 19.97
N ASP A 323 -6.79 14.04 19.15
CA ASP A 323 -7.75 14.32 18.06
C ASP A 323 -8.72 13.13 17.83
N GLU A 324 -9.60 13.20 16.82
CA GLU A 324 -10.53 12.12 16.50
C GLU A 324 -9.86 10.82 16.02
N ASN A 325 -8.59 10.88 15.63
CA ASN A 325 -7.80 9.72 15.21
C ASN A 325 -7.01 9.10 16.37
N SER A 326 -7.13 9.65 17.57
CA SER A 326 -6.50 9.11 18.77
C SER A 326 -7.25 7.86 19.25
N ARG A 327 -6.50 6.84 19.69
CA ARG A 327 -7.11 5.60 20.19
C ARG A 327 -7.79 5.83 21.52
N LEU A 328 -8.94 5.18 21.73
CA LEU A 328 -9.63 5.22 23.02
C LEU A 328 -8.72 4.73 24.17
N GLY A 329 -7.83 3.78 23.89
CA GLY A 329 -6.83 3.31 24.86
C GLY A 329 -5.92 4.45 25.35
N ASP A 330 -5.31 5.18 24.42
CA ASP A 330 -4.35 6.25 24.71
C ASP A 330 -5.02 7.45 25.41
N LEU A 331 -6.25 7.77 25.01
CA LEU A 331 -7.05 8.81 25.66
C LEU A 331 -7.42 8.46 27.11
N LEU A 332 -7.62 7.17 27.41
CA LEU A 332 -7.94 6.70 28.76
C LEU A 332 -6.72 6.58 29.67
N THR A 333 -5.49 6.59 29.14
CA THR A 333 -4.26 6.58 29.94
C THR A 333 -3.77 7.99 30.29
N ASN A 334 -4.21 9.03 29.57
CA ASN A 334 -3.97 10.43 29.90
C ASN A 334 -5.10 10.99 30.79
N GLU A 335 -4.78 11.51 31.97
CA GLU A 335 -5.78 11.96 32.96
C GLU A 335 -6.68 13.09 32.45
N ALA A 336 -6.11 14.04 31.68
CA ALA A 336 -6.87 15.16 31.13
C ALA A 336 -7.79 14.71 29.98
N ALA A 337 -7.29 13.86 29.08
CA ALA A 337 -8.10 13.30 28.00
C ALA A 337 -9.20 12.36 28.52
N ALA A 338 -8.90 11.56 29.56
CA ALA A 338 -9.87 10.68 30.20
C ALA A 338 -11.01 11.49 30.85
N ALA A 339 -10.72 12.65 31.43
CA ALA A 339 -11.75 13.54 31.97
C ALA A 339 -12.67 14.11 30.88
N VAL A 340 -12.12 14.45 29.71
CA VAL A 340 -12.92 14.87 28.54
C VAL A 340 -13.81 13.73 28.06
N LEU A 341 -13.28 12.51 27.98
CA LEU A 341 -14.07 11.33 27.61
C LEU A 341 -15.19 11.05 28.62
N GLU A 342 -14.93 11.15 29.92
CA GLU A 342 -15.94 10.91 30.96
C GLU A 342 -17.05 11.97 30.95
N LYS A 343 -16.73 13.22 30.57
CA LYS A 343 -17.70 14.30 30.35
C LYS A 343 -18.66 13.99 29.21
N HIS A 344 -18.16 13.50 28.09
CA HIS A 344 -18.96 13.25 26.89
C HIS A 344 -19.59 11.87 26.83
N LEU A 345 -18.95 10.89 27.47
CA LEU A 345 -19.32 9.47 27.52
C LEU A 345 -19.26 8.96 28.98
N PRO A 346 -20.25 9.30 29.82
CA PRO A 346 -20.23 8.92 31.23
C PRO A 346 -20.12 7.41 31.43
N GLY A 347 -19.18 6.99 32.27
CA GLY A 347 -18.88 5.59 32.59
C GLY A 347 -17.91 4.90 31.64
N ILE A 348 -17.40 5.57 30.59
CA ILE A 348 -16.51 4.97 29.59
C ILE A 348 -15.22 4.39 30.20
N SER A 349 -14.67 5.05 31.22
CA SER A 349 -13.46 4.62 31.93
C SER A 349 -13.67 3.32 32.73
N MET A 350 -14.90 3.06 33.16
CA MET A 350 -15.27 1.92 34.01
C MET A 350 -16.08 0.85 33.26
N ASN A 351 -16.39 1.07 31.98
CA ASN A 351 -17.24 0.19 31.19
C ASN A 351 -16.45 -1.05 30.73
N PRO A 352 -16.83 -2.28 31.11
CA PRO A 352 -16.16 -3.50 30.68
C PRO A 352 -16.11 -3.69 29.16
N THR A 353 -17.08 -3.15 28.41
CA THR A 353 -17.08 -3.21 26.94
C THR A 353 -16.19 -2.16 26.29
N ALA A 354 -15.77 -1.11 27.00
CA ALA A 354 -14.79 -0.14 26.50
C ALA A 354 -13.42 -0.77 26.25
N ASN A 355 -13.08 -1.87 26.94
CA ASN A 355 -11.85 -2.64 26.66
C ASN A 355 -11.79 -3.18 25.23
N MET A 356 -12.92 -3.48 24.59
CA MET A 356 -12.96 -3.87 23.17
C MET A 356 -12.76 -2.67 22.24
N GLY A 357 -13.10 -1.47 22.70
CA GLY A 357 -12.95 -0.21 21.97
C GLY A 357 -11.55 0.40 22.02
N LYS A 358 -10.70 -0.03 22.96
CA LYS A 358 -9.38 0.59 23.23
C LYS A 358 -8.42 0.58 22.04
N ALA A 359 -8.53 -0.42 21.16
CA ALA A 359 -7.71 -0.54 19.96
C ALA A 359 -8.18 0.37 18.80
N PHE A 360 -9.39 0.92 18.90
CA PHE A 360 -9.99 1.76 17.86
C PHE A 360 -9.82 3.24 18.17
N THR A 361 -9.73 4.03 17.11
CA THR A 361 -9.79 5.49 17.18
C THR A 361 -11.21 5.97 17.47
N LEU A 362 -11.37 7.18 18.02
CA LEU A 362 -12.70 7.77 18.25
C LEU A 362 -13.55 7.76 16.97
N LYS A 363 -12.94 8.09 15.83
CA LYS A 363 -13.56 8.05 14.50
C LYS A 363 -13.98 6.65 14.06
N GLN A 364 -13.21 5.62 14.38
CA GLN A 364 -13.58 4.23 14.09
C GLN A 364 -14.73 3.74 14.98
N LEU A 365 -14.82 4.21 16.23
CA LEU A 365 -15.88 3.80 17.16
C LEU A 365 -17.29 4.22 16.70
N VAL A 366 -17.44 5.30 15.92
CA VAL A 366 -18.72 5.69 15.32
C VAL A 366 -19.30 4.60 14.43
N ARG A 367 -18.43 3.82 13.78
CA ARG A 367 -18.83 2.75 12.86
C ARG A 367 -19.26 1.48 13.58
N ILE A 368 -19.18 1.43 14.92
CA ILE A 368 -19.61 0.31 15.74
C ILE A 368 -21.02 0.62 16.28
N PRO A 369 -22.08 -0.06 15.79
CA PRO A 369 -23.45 0.23 16.22
C PRO A 369 -23.68 0.08 17.72
N GLN A 370 -22.94 -0.83 18.38
CA GLN A 370 -23.02 -1.04 19.83
C GLN A 370 -22.36 0.08 20.65
N ALA A 371 -21.53 0.93 20.04
CA ALA A 371 -20.89 2.06 20.73
C ALA A 371 -21.85 3.25 20.92
N ASN A 372 -22.94 3.32 20.14
CA ASN A 372 -23.95 4.38 20.19
C ASN A 372 -23.33 5.80 20.12
N LEU A 373 -22.33 5.97 19.25
CA LEU A 373 -21.63 7.23 18.98
C LEU A 373 -22.06 7.79 17.62
N THR A 374 -22.10 9.12 17.51
CA THR A 374 -22.37 9.84 16.25
C THR A 374 -21.14 10.65 15.86
N ASP A 375 -21.00 10.95 14.56
CA ASP A 375 -19.93 11.82 14.07
C ASP A 375 -19.94 13.20 14.75
N GLU A 376 -21.13 13.76 14.97
CA GLU A 376 -21.31 15.01 15.73
C GLU A 376 -20.73 14.91 17.14
N LYS A 377 -20.96 13.78 17.83
CA LYS A 377 -20.46 13.58 19.19
C LYS A 377 -18.95 13.43 19.24
N ILE A 378 -18.35 12.79 18.24
CA ILE A 378 -16.89 12.69 18.13
C ILE A 378 -16.26 14.05 17.84
N MET A 379 -16.90 14.88 17.00
CA MET A 379 -16.41 16.26 16.76
C MET A 379 -16.45 17.10 18.04
N GLU A 380 -17.49 16.98 18.87
CA GLU A 380 -17.54 17.64 20.18
C GLU A 380 -16.41 17.17 21.12
N ILE A 381 -16.12 15.86 21.12
CA ILE A 381 -15.03 15.28 21.92
C ILE A 381 -13.67 15.77 21.42
N ALA A 382 -13.43 15.72 20.11
CA ALA A 382 -12.17 16.14 19.50
C ALA A 382 -11.89 17.64 19.73
N ALA A 383 -12.92 18.48 19.68
CA ALA A 383 -12.80 19.91 20.01
C ALA A 383 -12.38 20.15 21.48
N ASP A 384 -12.90 19.35 22.41
CA ASP A 384 -12.51 19.44 23.84
C ASP A 384 -11.16 18.77 24.14
N LEU A 385 -10.67 17.89 23.27
CA LEU A 385 -9.33 17.29 23.34
C LEU A 385 -8.25 18.21 22.76
N ALA A 386 -8.63 19.15 21.90
CA ALA A 386 -7.69 20.09 21.29
C ALA A 386 -6.95 20.90 22.37
N GLY A 387 -5.62 20.85 22.35
CA GLY A 387 -4.75 21.46 23.36
C GLY A 387 -4.35 20.55 24.52
N ILE A 388 -4.81 19.30 24.56
CA ILE A 388 -4.26 18.27 25.46
C ILE A 388 -3.14 17.54 24.72
N GLU A 389 -1.92 17.68 25.21
CA GLU A 389 -0.73 17.01 24.66
C GLU A 389 -0.78 15.48 24.86
N ARG A 390 -0.30 14.75 23.86
CA ARG A 390 -0.24 13.28 23.83
C ARG A 390 0.75 12.70 24.82
#